data_AF-A0A355ELF6-F1
#
_entry.id   AF-A0A355ELF6-F1
#
_cell.length_a   1.000
_cell.length_b   1.000
_cell.length_c   1.000
_cell.angle_alpha   90.00
_cell.angle_beta   90.00
_cell.angle_gamma   90.00
#
_symmetry.space_group_name_H-M   'P 1'
#
loop_
_entity.id
_entity.type
_entity.pdbx_description
1 polymer ?
#
loop_
_entity_poly.entity_id
_entity_poly.type
_entity_poly.pdbx_seq_one_letter_code
_entity_poly.pdbx_strand_id
1 'polypeptide(L)'
;MDISKETARQIGLLINRRGLVEYVIVGDNHRIEIPSLSTERTGRARFRGIRFIHTHLRGELLSREDLTDLALLQLDLVACITEMRGERRETIHVGYLIPENKAGRAWDFMEPQPVLEFNLDFTEFITELENEFVRERGRFYVTKEKHDRCIIVSVVMPGREKNVDDYVAEMKDLCYSAGITALDAVVQRPKELHPRYLIGRGKIEEIVMKCQQLGADLLVFDEELTPGQIKNISQITELKVIDRNQLILDIFAGRANTTESKIQVELAQLRYILPRLSEKSTAFSRLMGGIGGRGPGEQKLEVDRRRIRDRLASLERRLTEIRKVRDKKRQRRRASSIPIVSIVGYTNSGKSTLLNLLTKSKVDVEDKPFSTLNPTTRMIKYPERKRIILTDTVGFITRLPEVLLRAFMATLEELEDAHLLLHLVDISAPDFEDRIVSVENVIDGLGLSNKKRLIVFNKTDRVNPALVPNVERRYNAVSVSSLRKEGIDRLVEAIESALAEGPPPTPD
;
A
#
# COMPACT_ATOMS: atom_id res chain seq x y z
N MET A 1 -24.69 34.22 -19.29
CA MET A 1 -23.84 34.64 -20.41
C MET A 1 -23.77 36.16 -20.52
N ASP A 2 -24.90 36.87 -20.43
CA ASP A 2 -24.92 38.36 -20.49
C ASP A 2 -23.95 39.04 -19.52
N ILE A 3 -23.96 38.63 -18.24
CA ILE A 3 -23.06 39.20 -17.22
C ILE A 3 -21.58 38.92 -17.59
N SER A 4 -21.28 37.76 -18.17
CA SER A 4 -19.93 37.40 -18.62
C SER A 4 -19.47 38.25 -19.79
N LYS A 5 -20.40 38.58 -20.72
CA LYS A 5 -20.16 39.49 -21.84
C LYS A 5 -19.90 40.92 -21.35
N GLU A 6 -20.71 41.41 -20.43
CA GLU A 6 -20.57 42.76 -19.85
C GLU A 6 -19.26 42.92 -19.08
N THR A 7 -18.88 41.92 -18.29
CA THR A 7 -17.69 41.97 -17.44
C THR A 7 -16.41 41.51 -18.13
N ALA A 8 -16.51 40.95 -19.35
CA ALA A 8 -15.44 40.26 -20.06
C ALA A 8 -14.74 39.18 -19.20
N ARG A 9 -15.50 38.51 -18.34
CA ARG A 9 -15.02 37.47 -17.41
C ARG A 9 -15.91 36.24 -17.47
N GLN A 10 -15.30 35.07 -17.30
CA GLN A 10 -16.06 33.84 -17.13
C GLN A 10 -16.78 33.87 -15.77
N ILE A 11 -18.02 33.40 -15.78
CA ILE A 11 -18.85 33.20 -14.59
C ILE A 11 -19.18 31.72 -14.50
N GLY A 12 -18.99 31.17 -13.31
CA GLY A 12 -19.28 29.79 -12.96
C GLY A 12 -20.23 29.69 -11.79
N LEU A 13 -21.07 28.66 -11.81
CA LEU A 13 -22.06 28.34 -10.80
C LEU A 13 -21.83 26.90 -10.36
N LEU A 14 -21.67 26.71 -9.05
CA LEU A 14 -21.75 25.39 -8.44
C LEU A 14 -23.14 25.22 -7.88
N ILE A 15 -23.86 24.22 -8.37
CA ILE A 15 -25.27 23.99 -8.06
C ILE A 15 -25.39 22.60 -7.47
N ASN A 16 -26.07 22.45 -6.34
CA ASN A 16 -26.30 21.12 -5.77
C ASN A 16 -27.50 20.40 -6.40
N ARG A 17 -27.71 19.12 -6.04
CA ARG A 17 -28.83 18.31 -6.57
C ARG A 17 -30.22 18.90 -6.30
N ARG A 18 -30.38 19.81 -5.33
CA ARG A 18 -31.65 20.50 -5.07
C ARG A 18 -31.88 21.72 -5.95
N GLY A 19 -30.92 22.04 -6.84
CA GLY A 19 -30.97 23.22 -7.69
C GLY A 19 -30.51 24.51 -6.99
N LEU A 20 -29.99 24.44 -5.77
CA LEU A 20 -29.49 25.62 -5.05
C LEU A 20 -28.06 25.93 -5.50
N VAL A 21 -27.80 27.21 -5.78
CA VAL A 21 -26.46 27.71 -6.09
C VAL A 21 -25.68 27.82 -4.78
N GLU A 22 -24.64 26.99 -4.64
CA GLU A 22 -23.75 26.99 -3.46
C GLU A 22 -22.65 28.03 -3.60
N TYR A 23 -22.15 28.22 -4.81
CA TYR A 23 -21.12 29.22 -5.11
C TYR A 23 -21.36 29.87 -6.46
N VAL A 24 -21.06 31.18 -6.51
CA VAL A 24 -20.86 31.94 -7.74
C VAL A 24 -19.38 32.27 -7.82
N ILE A 25 -18.77 31.89 -8.93
CA ILE A 25 -17.33 32.04 -9.18
C ILE A 25 -17.16 33.01 -10.33
N VAL A 26 -16.26 33.98 -10.16
CA VAL A 26 -15.89 34.92 -11.20
C VAL A 26 -14.44 34.66 -11.57
N GLY A 27 -14.22 34.14 -12.77
CA GLY A 27 -12.92 33.87 -13.34
C GLY A 27 -12.34 35.08 -14.09
N ASP A 28 -11.30 34.82 -14.86
CA ASP A 28 -10.79 35.75 -15.87
C ASP A 28 -11.42 35.43 -17.24
N ASN A 29 -10.86 35.97 -18.34
CA ASN A 29 -11.40 35.74 -19.69
C ASN A 29 -10.99 34.37 -20.29
N HIS A 30 -10.20 33.58 -19.58
CA HIS A 30 -9.58 32.33 -20.08
C HIS A 30 -9.79 31.15 -19.14
N ARG A 31 -9.92 31.39 -17.83
CA ARG A 31 -9.95 30.38 -16.78
C ARG A 31 -10.88 30.74 -15.65
N ILE A 32 -11.36 29.69 -15.00
CA ILE A 32 -12.14 29.76 -13.79
C ILE A 32 -11.58 28.76 -12.77
N GLU A 33 -11.27 29.23 -11.57
CA GLU A 33 -10.74 28.37 -10.51
C GLU A 33 -11.86 27.97 -9.56
N ILE A 34 -12.09 26.66 -9.43
CA ILE A 34 -13.10 26.11 -8.54
C ILE A 34 -12.55 26.16 -7.09
N PRO A 35 -13.28 26.78 -6.13
CA PRO A 35 -12.84 26.83 -4.74
C PRO A 35 -12.83 25.42 -4.12
N SER A 36 -12.07 25.24 -3.05
CA SER A 36 -12.10 23.99 -2.28
C SER A 36 -13.50 23.73 -1.72
N LEU A 37 -14.12 22.62 -2.10
CA LEU A 37 -15.49 22.29 -1.72
C LEU A 37 -15.50 21.55 -0.38
N SER A 38 -16.33 22.03 0.56
CA SER A 38 -16.33 21.60 1.97
C SER A 38 -17.22 20.38 2.27
N THR A 39 -17.94 19.84 1.29
CA THR A 39 -18.86 18.73 1.49
C THR A 39 -18.12 17.41 1.65
N GLU A 40 -18.30 16.75 2.80
CA GLU A 40 -17.81 15.39 3.04
C GLU A 40 -18.46 14.41 2.04
N ARG A 41 -17.64 13.53 1.46
CA ARG A 41 -18.09 12.46 0.55
C ARG A 41 -19.30 11.72 1.12
N THR A 42 -20.46 11.91 0.50
CA THR A 42 -21.69 11.18 0.86
C THR A 42 -21.76 9.86 0.10
N GLY A 43 -20.90 8.91 0.51
CA GLY A 43 -21.01 7.49 0.15
C GLY A 43 -20.06 7.01 -0.96
N ARG A 44 -19.78 5.70 -0.94
CA ARG A 44 -18.76 4.97 -1.74
C ARG A 44 -19.07 4.86 -3.26
N ALA A 45 -20.22 5.38 -3.71
CA ALA A 45 -20.72 5.16 -5.07
C ALA A 45 -21.44 6.37 -5.69
N ARG A 46 -21.40 7.53 -5.04
CA ARG A 46 -22.13 8.72 -5.50
C ARG A 46 -21.17 9.81 -5.93
N PHE A 47 -21.52 10.48 -7.02
CA PHE A 47 -20.90 11.74 -7.40
C PHE A 47 -21.07 12.78 -6.27
N ARG A 48 -20.32 13.89 -6.32
CA ARG A 48 -20.24 14.85 -5.21
C ARG A 48 -21.58 15.53 -4.86
N GLY A 49 -22.58 15.41 -5.72
CA GLY A 49 -23.87 16.07 -5.59
C GLY A 49 -23.86 17.51 -6.10
N ILE A 50 -22.82 17.89 -6.83
CA ILE A 50 -22.57 19.25 -7.31
C ILE A 50 -22.36 19.19 -8.81
N ARG A 51 -23.10 20.02 -9.55
CA ARG A 51 -22.87 20.30 -10.97
C ARG A 51 -22.18 21.65 -11.12
N PHE A 52 -21.23 21.73 -12.03
CA PHE A 52 -20.54 22.97 -12.35
C PHE A 52 -20.98 23.47 -13.72
N ILE A 53 -21.54 24.68 -13.77
CA ILE A 53 -21.96 25.33 -15.00
C ILE A 53 -21.20 26.63 -15.14
N HIS A 54 -20.46 26.83 -16.22
CA HIS A 54 -19.69 28.05 -16.47
C HIS A 54 -19.86 28.57 -17.89
N THR A 55 -19.25 29.72 -18.18
CA THR A 55 -19.37 30.41 -19.46
C THR A 55 -18.03 30.44 -20.17
N HIS A 56 -18.05 30.21 -21.48
CA HIS A 56 -16.88 30.34 -22.36
C HIS A 56 -17.11 31.48 -23.34
N LEU A 57 -16.20 32.46 -23.35
CA LEU A 57 -16.34 33.70 -24.12
C LEU A 57 -15.79 33.63 -25.55
N ARG A 58 -15.11 32.54 -25.92
CA ARG A 58 -14.39 32.43 -27.21
C ARG A 58 -15.06 31.53 -28.25
N GLY A 59 -16.25 30.99 -27.92
CA GLY A 59 -16.94 30.01 -28.76
C GLY A 59 -16.31 28.62 -28.71
N GLU A 60 -15.53 28.33 -27.66
CA GLU A 60 -14.92 27.03 -27.43
C GLU A 60 -15.84 26.15 -26.57
N LEU A 61 -15.88 24.86 -26.91
CA LEU A 61 -16.56 23.83 -26.12
C LEU A 61 -15.78 23.53 -24.82
N LEU A 62 -16.17 22.47 -24.11
CA LEU A 62 -15.51 22.06 -22.89
C LEU A 62 -14.04 21.76 -23.15
N SER A 63 -13.18 22.41 -22.37
CA SER A 63 -11.74 22.25 -22.45
C SER A 63 -11.30 20.99 -21.70
N ARG A 64 -10.04 20.59 -21.93
CA ARG A 64 -9.42 19.51 -21.14
C ARG A 64 -9.31 19.87 -19.65
N GLU A 65 -9.19 21.15 -19.32
CA GLU A 65 -9.13 21.65 -17.95
C GLU A 65 -10.46 21.35 -17.24
N ASP A 66 -11.59 21.68 -17.87
CA ASP A 66 -12.94 21.44 -17.34
C ASP A 66 -13.23 19.96 -17.09
N LEU A 67 -12.76 19.10 -18.00
CA LEU A 67 -12.93 17.64 -17.89
C LEU A 67 -12.01 17.04 -16.83
N THR A 68 -10.85 17.65 -16.62
CA THR A 68 -9.95 17.27 -15.53
C THR A 68 -10.58 17.65 -14.20
N ASP A 69 -11.20 18.83 -14.09
CA ASP A 69 -11.92 19.27 -12.89
C ASP A 69 -13.17 18.42 -12.62
N LEU A 70 -13.94 18.08 -13.65
CA LEU A 70 -15.05 17.12 -13.59
C LEU A 70 -14.61 15.81 -12.91
N ALA A 71 -13.48 15.25 -13.38
CA ALA A 71 -12.90 14.06 -12.81
C ALA A 71 -12.38 14.31 -11.39
N LEU A 72 -11.41 15.21 -11.19
CA LEU A 72 -10.73 15.40 -9.89
C LEU A 72 -11.70 15.74 -8.76
N LEU A 73 -12.68 16.60 -9.03
CA LEU A 73 -13.66 17.04 -8.04
C LEU A 73 -14.88 16.12 -7.94
N GLN A 74 -14.96 15.08 -8.77
CA GLN A 74 -16.06 14.11 -8.84
C GLN A 74 -17.43 14.80 -9.03
N LEU A 75 -17.48 15.83 -9.88
CA LEU A 75 -18.71 16.58 -10.12
C LEU A 75 -19.74 15.66 -10.79
N ASP A 76 -21.03 15.92 -10.52
CA ASP A 76 -22.14 15.20 -11.13
C ASP A 76 -22.13 15.44 -12.67
N LEU A 77 -21.85 16.68 -13.08
CA LEU A 77 -21.58 17.06 -14.47
C LEU A 77 -20.83 18.40 -14.51
N VAL A 78 -20.24 18.66 -15.67
CA VAL A 78 -19.68 19.96 -16.06
C VAL A 78 -20.39 20.44 -17.32
N ALA A 79 -20.76 21.72 -17.38
CA ALA A 79 -21.40 22.29 -18.56
C ALA A 79 -20.88 23.69 -18.88
N CYS A 80 -20.50 23.94 -20.13
CA CYS A 80 -20.15 25.28 -20.59
C CYS A 80 -21.27 25.87 -21.43
N ILE A 81 -21.59 27.14 -21.19
CA ILE A 81 -22.45 27.96 -22.04
C ILE A 81 -21.57 28.85 -22.91
N THR A 82 -21.74 28.76 -24.23
CA THR A 82 -20.94 29.52 -25.20
C THR A 82 -21.75 29.93 -26.43
N GLU A 83 -21.25 30.89 -27.19
CA GLU A 83 -21.81 31.33 -28.46
C GLU A 83 -20.89 30.84 -29.59
N MET A 84 -21.37 29.87 -30.39
CA MET A 84 -20.57 29.31 -31.48
C MET A 84 -20.32 30.35 -32.57
N ARG A 85 -19.11 30.34 -33.15
CA ARG A 85 -18.74 31.31 -34.20
C ARG A 85 -19.68 31.19 -35.41
N GLY A 86 -20.50 32.22 -35.61
CA GLY A 86 -21.45 32.30 -36.74
C GLY A 86 -22.91 32.06 -36.35
N GLU A 87 -23.17 31.60 -35.12
CA GLU A 87 -24.52 31.40 -34.59
C GLU A 87 -24.79 32.43 -33.49
N ARG A 88 -25.90 33.17 -33.58
CA ARG A 88 -26.32 34.13 -32.53
C ARG A 88 -26.98 33.48 -31.31
N ARG A 89 -26.97 32.15 -31.23
CA ARG A 89 -27.67 31.40 -30.19
C ARG A 89 -26.66 30.88 -29.17
N GLU A 90 -27.01 31.03 -27.91
CA GLU A 90 -26.24 30.45 -26.82
C GLU A 90 -26.45 28.94 -26.82
N THR A 91 -25.34 28.22 -26.80
CA THR A 91 -25.28 26.76 -26.80
C THR A 91 -24.75 26.29 -25.47
N ILE A 92 -25.30 25.18 -24.97
CA ILE A 92 -24.79 24.47 -23.81
C ILE A 92 -24.14 23.16 -24.27
N HIS A 93 -22.98 22.87 -23.72
CA HIS A 93 -22.27 21.63 -23.95
C HIS A 93 -21.94 20.99 -22.61
N VAL A 94 -22.36 19.75 -22.44
CA VAL A 94 -22.34 19.03 -21.16
C VAL A 94 -21.37 17.85 -21.27
N GLY A 95 -20.49 17.74 -20.28
CA GLY A 95 -19.60 16.61 -20.07
C GLY A 95 -19.93 15.91 -18.75
N TYR A 96 -19.87 14.58 -18.76
CA TYR A 96 -20.16 13.74 -17.60
C TYR A 96 -19.22 12.53 -17.59
N LEU A 97 -18.97 11.99 -16.40
CA LEU A 97 -18.09 10.82 -16.23
C LEU A 97 -18.80 9.55 -16.69
N ILE A 98 -18.07 8.61 -17.26
CA ILE A 98 -18.59 7.29 -17.65
C ILE A 98 -17.79 6.16 -16.99
N PRO A 99 -18.39 4.97 -16.76
CA PRO A 99 -17.66 3.81 -16.30
C PRO A 99 -16.61 3.37 -17.33
N GLU A 100 -15.69 2.49 -16.92
CA GLU A 100 -14.67 1.97 -17.83
C GLU A 100 -15.32 1.28 -19.03
N ASN A 101 -14.92 1.71 -20.23
CA ASN A 101 -15.36 1.09 -21.48
C ASN A 101 -14.17 0.51 -22.24
N LYS A 102 -14.43 -0.35 -23.22
CA LYS A 102 -13.40 -0.95 -24.08
C LYS A 102 -12.55 0.07 -24.84
N ALA A 103 -13.00 1.32 -24.94
CA ALA A 103 -12.31 2.41 -25.60
C ALA A 103 -11.43 3.26 -24.65
N GLY A 104 -11.40 2.96 -23.35
CA GLY A 104 -10.56 3.65 -22.35
C GLY A 104 -10.96 5.11 -22.08
N ARG A 105 -12.19 5.53 -22.41
CA ARG A 105 -12.65 6.92 -22.17
C ARG A 105 -13.18 7.08 -20.75
N ALA A 106 -12.86 8.20 -20.10
CA ALA A 106 -13.25 8.52 -18.71
C ALA A 106 -14.49 9.42 -18.60
N TRP A 107 -14.88 10.07 -19.69
CA TRP A 107 -16.05 10.92 -19.80
C TRP A 107 -16.67 10.79 -21.17
N ASP A 108 -17.92 11.22 -21.26
CA ASP A 108 -18.64 11.41 -22.51
C ASP A 108 -19.35 12.76 -22.53
N PHE A 109 -19.91 13.10 -23.68
CA PHE A 109 -20.52 14.40 -23.93
C PHE A 109 -21.97 14.24 -24.41
N MET A 110 -22.79 15.23 -24.08
CA MET A 110 -24.05 15.44 -24.78
C MET A 110 -23.78 16.31 -26.01
N GLU A 111 -24.53 16.09 -27.10
CA GLU A 111 -24.45 16.96 -28.26
C GLU A 111 -24.76 18.42 -27.87
N PRO A 112 -23.99 19.41 -28.35
CA PRO A 112 -24.27 20.81 -28.07
C PRO A 112 -25.68 21.20 -28.53
N GLN A 113 -26.45 21.81 -27.64
CA GLN A 113 -27.83 22.23 -27.92
C GLN A 113 -28.05 23.70 -27.54
N PRO A 114 -29.00 24.40 -28.19
CA PRO A 114 -29.40 25.73 -27.74
C PRO A 114 -29.86 25.72 -26.28
N VAL A 115 -29.40 26.67 -25.47
CA VAL A 115 -29.72 26.74 -24.02
C VAL A 115 -31.22 26.72 -23.75
N LEU A 116 -32.02 27.37 -24.60
CA LEU A 116 -33.48 27.45 -24.48
C LEU A 116 -34.20 26.13 -24.79
N GLU A 117 -33.55 25.23 -25.53
CA GLU A 117 -34.10 23.95 -25.95
C GLU A 117 -33.56 22.80 -25.09
N PHE A 118 -32.52 23.06 -24.27
CA PHE A 118 -31.91 22.08 -23.40
C PHE A 118 -32.84 21.71 -22.24
N ASN A 119 -33.33 20.47 -22.26
CA ASN A 119 -34.18 19.91 -21.22
C ASN A 119 -33.61 18.57 -20.75
N LEU A 120 -32.98 18.58 -19.57
CA LEU A 120 -32.41 17.40 -18.93
C LEU A 120 -33.07 17.19 -17.57
N ASP A 121 -33.72 16.04 -17.38
CA ASP A 121 -34.04 15.58 -16.02
C ASP A 121 -32.74 15.15 -15.35
N PHE A 122 -32.13 16.12 -14.67
CA PHE A 122 -30.84 15.94 -14.02
C PHE A 122 -30.88 14.84 -12.94
N THR A 123 -32.00 14.68 -12.24
CA THR A 123 -32.09 13.72 -11.14
C THR A 123 -32.18 12.30 -11.69
N GLU A 124 -32.99 12.09 -12.72
CA GLU A 124 -33.08 10.81 -13.43
C GLU A 124 -31.73 10.46 -14.06
N PHE A 125 -31.14 11.38 -14.82
CA PHE A 125 -29.86 11.18 -15.51
C PHE A 125 -28.73 10.75 -14.56
N ILE A 126 -28.52 11.48 -13.45
CA ILE A 126 -27.48 11.12 -12.48
C ILE A 126 -27.78 9.80 -11.79
N THR A 127 -29.05 9.49 -11.54
CA THR A 127 -29.44 8.22 -10.92
C THR A 127 -29.14 7.04 -11.87
N GLU A 128 -29.44 7.19 -13.17
CA GLU A 128 -29.11 6.18 -14.19
C GLU A 128 -27.60 5.98 -14.32
N LEU A 129 -26.84 7.08 -14.35
CA LEU A 129 -25.38 7.06 -14.43
C LEU A 129 -24.76 6.40 -13.19
N GLU A 130 -25.20 6.76 -11.99
CA GLU A 130 -24.80 6.09 -10.74
C GLU A 130 -25.11 4.59 -10.79
N ASN A 131 -26.29 4.21 -11.28
CA ASN A 131 -26.68 2.81 -11.46
C ASN A 131 -25.80 2.09 -12.50
N GLU A 132 -25.37 2.76 -13.56
CA GLU A 132 -24.43 2.22 -14.55
C GLU A 132 -23.05 1.97 -13.92
N PHE A 133 -22.52 2.93 -13.18
CA PHE A 133 -21.29 2.76 -12.40
C PHE A 133 -21.42 1.60 -11.41
N VAL A 134 -22.56 1.47 -10.71
CA VAL A 134 -22.80 0.34 -9.80
C VAL A 134 -22.87 -1.00 -10.56
N ARG A 135 -23.51 -1.05 -11.74
CA ARG A 135 -23.66 -2.27 -12.56
C ARG A 135 -22.33 -2.76 -13.14
N GLU A 136 -21.54 -1.88 -13.76
CA GLU A 136 -20.22 -2.28 -14.29
C GLU A 136 -19.24 -2.61 -13.17
N ARG A 137 -19.26 -1.87 -12.05
CA ARG A 137 -18.52 -2.27 -10.85
C ARG A 137 -19.02 -3.61 -10.30
N GLY A 138 -20.31 -3.92 -10.46
CA GLY A 138 -21.01 -5.15 -10.08
C GLY A 138 -20.39 -6.44 -10.64
N ARG A 139 -19.68 -6.39 -11.77
CA ARG A 139 -18.91 -7.54 -12.29
C ARG A 139 -17.73 -7.95 -11.39
N PHE A 140 -17.28 -7.07 -10.50
CA PHE A 140 -16.27 -7.33 -9.49
C PHE A 140 -16.84 -7.65 -8.10
N TYR A 141 -18.17 -7.72 -7.94
CA TYR A 141 -18.83 -7.92 -6.65
C TYR A 141 -19.51 -9.28 -6.52
N VAL A 142 -18.75 -10.26 -6.03
CA VAL A 142 -19.28 -11.32 -5.17
C VAL A 142 -18.31 -11.59 -4.03
N THR A 143 -18.17 -10.65 -3.09
CA THR A 143 -17.71 -11.00 -1.73
C THR A 143 -18.44 -10.14 -0.71
N LYS A 144 -19.00 -10.80 0.32
CA LYS A 144 -19.80 -10.22 1.41
C LYS A 144 -18.98 -9.36 2.40
N GLU A 145 -17.71 -9.11 2.12
CA GLU A 145 -16.78 -8.45 3.05
C GLU A 145 -16.36 -7.08 2.51
N LYS A 146 -16.42 -6.05 3.39
CA LYS A 146 -15.99 -4.68 3.09
C LYS A 146 -14.46 -4.62 2.95
N HIS A 147 -13.90 -5.09 1.84
CA HIS A 147 -12.50 -4.87 1.51
C HIS A 147 -12.31 -3.49 0.89
N ASP A 148 -11.30 -2.74 1.36
CA ASP A 148 -10.88 -1.50 0.70
C ASP A 148 -10.31 -1.87 -0.68
N ARG A 149 -10.62 -1.07 -1.71
CA ARG A 149 -10.17 -1.31 -3.09
C ARG A 149 -9.11 -0.29 -3.48
N CYS A 150 -8.03 -0.74 -4.11
CA CYS A 150 -6.93 0.14 -4.46
C CYS A 150 -6.48 0.07 -5.92
N ILE A 151 -5.85 1.15 -6.36
CA ILE A 151 -4.91 1.13 -7.49
C ILE A 151 -3.49 1.20 -6.92
N ILE A 152 -2.65 0.28 -7.40
CA ILE A 152 -1.23 0.25 -7.09
C ILE A 152 -0.50 1.21 -8.04
N VAL A 153 0.38 2.05 -7.51
CA VAL A 153 1.25 2.94 -8.28
C VAL A 153 2.69 2.53 -8.06
N SER A 154 3.30 1.93 -9.08
CA SER A 154 4.71 1.53 -9.06
C SER A 154 5.54 2.51 -9.88
N VAL A 155 6.60 3.06 -9.26
CA VAL A 155 7.51 4.01 -9.91
C VAL A 155 8.86 3.32 -10.10
N VAL A 156 9.32 3.25 -11.35
CA VAL A 156 10.65 2.73 -11.66
C VAL A 156 11.66 3.86 -11.49
N MET A 157 12.51 3.75 -10.49
CA MET A 157 13.56 4.73 -10.23
C MET A 157 14.52 4.81 -11.43
N PRO A 158 14.92 6.03 -11.87
CA PRO A 158 15.88 6.18 -12.97
C PRO A 158 17.18 5.39 -12.71
N GLY A 159 17.67 4.69 -13.74
CA GLY A 159 18.93 3.93 -13.66
C GLY A 159 18.83 2.57 -12.97
N ARG A 160 17.64 2.09 -12.59
CA ARG A 160 17.43 0.72 -12.12
C ARG A 160 16.71 -0.11 -13.17
N GLU A 161 17.30 -1.22 -13.58
CA GLU A 161 16.56 -2.31 -14.23
C GLU A 161 15.71 -3.00 -13.17
N LYS A 162 14.42 -2.63 -13.11
CA LYS A 162 13.46 -3.33 -12.26
C LYS A 162 12.75 -4.39 -13.10
N ASN A 163 12.71 -5.63 -12.61
CA ASN A 163 11.67 -6.57 -13.03
C ASN A 163 10.34 -6.11 -12.42
N VAL A 164 9.66 -5.20 -13.10
CA VAL A 164 8.48 -4.51 -12.58
C VAL A 164 7.36 -5.49 -12.24
N ASP A 165 7.23 -6.55 -13.01
CA ASP A 165 6.17 -7.53 -12.86
C ASP A 165 6.27 -8.26 -11.51
N ASP A 166 7.47 -8.59 -11.06
CA ASP A 166 7.71 -9.22 -9.76
C ASP A 166 7.35 -8.29 -8.59
N TYR A 167 7.72 -7.02 -8.66
CA TYR A 167 7.39 -6.04 -7.61
C TYR A 167 5.90 -5.72 -7.58
N VAL A 168 5.25 -5.64 -8.74
CA VAL A 168 3.79 -5.46 -8.81
C VAL A 168 3.09 -6.69 -8.25
N ALA A 169 3.57 -7.89 -8.54
CA ALA A 169 3.05 -9.13 -7.95
C ALA A 169 3.23 -9.13 -6.41
N GLU A 170 4.42 -8.80 -5.91
CA GLU A 170 4.68 -8.66 -4.47
C GLU A 170 3.75 -7.62 -3.83
N MET A 171 3.52 -6.47 -4.48
CA MET A 171 2.61 -5.44 -3.97
C MET A 171 1.15 -5.89 -3.96
N LYS A 172 0.71 -6.65 -4.95
CA LYS A 172 -0.62 -7.28 -4.97
C LYS A 172 -0.76 -8.27 -3.80
N ASP A 173 0.26 -9.08 -3.55
CA ASP A 173 0.26 -10.04 -2.44
C ASP A 173 0.22 -9.32 -1.07
N LEU A 174 0.88 -8.15 -0.95
CA LEU A 174 0.78 -7.30 0.23
C LEU A 174 -0.61 -6.69 0.40
N CYS A 175 -1.21 -6.17 -0.66
CA CYS A 175 -2.58 -5.66 -0.61
C CYS A 175 -3.54 -6.76 -0.16
N TYR A 176 -3.45 -7.95 -0.77
CA TYR A 176 -4.26 -9.11 -0.40
C TYR A 176 -4.05 -9.49 1.08
N SER A 177 -2.82 -9.45 1.56
CA SER A 177 -2.46 -9.70 2.97
C SER A 177 -3.03 -8.68 3.95
N ALA A 178 -3.28 -7.45 3.52
CA ALA A 178 -3.90 -6.39 4.28
C ALA A 178 -5.44 -6.41 4.18
N GLY A 179 -6.03 -7.34 3.41
CA GLY A 179 -7.46 -7.34 3.11
C GLY A 179 -7.87 -6.23 2.15
N ILE A 180 -6.95 -5.75 1.31
CA ILE A 180 -7.15 -4.73 0.28
C ILE A 180 -7.21 -5.43 -1.08
N THR A 181 -8.23 -5.12 -1.88
CA THR A 181 -8.38 -5.65 -3.23
C THR A 181 -7.70 -4.72 -4.23
N ALA A 182 -6.62 -5.19 -4.87
CA ALA A 182 -5.95 -4.46 -5.93
C ALA A 182 -6.74 -4.59 -7.25
N LEU A 183 -7.35 -3.49 -7.70
CA LEU A 183 -8.13 -3.45 -8.94
C LEU A 183 -7.23 -3.33 -10.17
N ASP A 184 -6.16 -2.55 -10.06
CA ASP A 184 -5.17 -2.40 -11.12
C ASP A 184 -3.81 -1.92 -10.60
N ALA A 185 -2.78 -2.00 -11.44
CA ALA A 185 -1.43 -1.49 -11.18
C ALA A 185 -0.98 -0.56 -12.32
N VAL A 186 -0.65 0.67 -11.96
CA VAL A 186 -0.09 1.68 -12.86
C VAL A 186 1.42 1.74 -12.66
N VAL A 187 2.16 1.44 -13.72
CA VAL A 187 3.62 1.52 -13.76
C VAL A 187 4.04 2.81 -14.43
N GLN A 188 4.82 3.63 -13.74
CA GLN A 188 5.39 4.87 -14.28
C GLN A 188 6.92 4.78 -14.32
N ARG A 189 7.51 5.10 -15.47
CA ARG A 189 8.97 5.18 -15.69
C ARG A 189 9.37 6.65 -15.93
N PRO A 190 9.47 7.49 -14.89
CA PRO A 190 9.85 8.89 -15.07
C PRO A 190 11.34 9.01 -15.43
N LYS A 191 11.69 10.01 -16.26
CA LYS A 191 13.09 10.39 -16.50
C LYS A 191 13.71 11.01 -15.24
N GLU A 192 12.92 11.79 -14.50
CA GLU A 192 13.29 12.44 -13.25
C GLU A 192 12.09 12.42 -12.29
N LEU A 193 12.33 12.24 -11.00
CA LEU A 193 11.28 12.17 -9.99
C LEU A 193 10.72 13.56 -9.68
N HIS A 194 9.40 13.68 -9.62
CA HIS A 194 8.79 14.96 -9.27
C HIS A 194 8.87 15.19 -7.76
N PRO A 195 9.50 16.27 -7.25
CA PRO A 195 9.76 16.43 -5.83
C PRO A 195 8.47 16.48 -4.99
N ARG A 196 7.40 17.09 -5.52
CA ARG A 196 6.12 17.24 -4.79
C ARG A 196 5.18 16.04 -4.87
N TYR A 197 5.35 15.14 -5.83
CA TYR A 197 4.32 14.18 -6.23
C TYR A 197 4.86 12.78 -6.55
N LEU A 198 6.19 12.61 -6.54
CA LEU A 198 6.94 11.45 -7.05
C LEU A 198 6.80 11.27 -8.57
N ILE A 199 5.58 11.31 -9.09
CA ILE A 199 5.20 11.28 -10.52
C ILE A 199 4.67 12.65 -10.98
N GLY A 200 4.62 12.88 -12.30
CA GLY A 200 4.10 14.14 -12.85
C GLY A 200 2.61 14.35 -12.54
N ARG A 201 2.18 15.61 -12.39
CA ARG A 201 0.77 15.98 -12.08
C ARG A 201 -0.22 15.37 -13.07
N GLY A 202 0.04 15.43 -14.37
CA GLY A 202 -0.85 14.83 -15.38
C GLY A 202 -1.03 13.32 -15.23
N LYS A 203 -0.03 12.61 -14.67
CA LYS A 203 -0.16 11.17 -14.39
C LYS A 203 -1.01 10.91 -13.15
N ILE A 204 -0.95 11.78 -12.14
CA ILE A 204 -1.86 11.72 -10.99
C ILE A 204 -3.30 11.89 -11.47
N GLU A 205 -3.56 12.88 -12.33
CA GLU A 205 -4.89 13.14 -12.89
C GLU A 205 -5.43 11.91 -13.64
N GLU A 206 -4.61 11.27 -14.49
CA GLU A 206 -4.96 10.01 -15.16
C GLU A 206 -5.27 8.88 -14.17
N ILE A 207 -4.47 8.74 -13.11
CA ILE A 207 -4.69 7.72 -12.07
C ILE A 207 -6.01 7.98 -11.31
N VAL A 208 -6.35 9.24 -11.03
CA VAL A 208 -7.61 9.59 -10.36
C VAL A 208 -8.81 9.21 -11.23
N MET A 209 -8.75 9.53 -12.53
CA MET A 209 -9.80 9.12 -13.47
C MET A 209 -9.98 7.60 -13.46
N LYS A 210 -8.87 6.86 -13.47
CA LYS A 210 -8.87 5.40 -13.41
C LYS A 210 -9.43 4.86 -12.09
N CYS A 211 -9.09 5.48 -10.96
CA CYS A 211 -9.68 5.15 -9.66
C CYS A 211 -11.20 5.28 -9.69
N GLN A 212 -11.73 6.29 -10.38
CA GLN A 212 -13.18 6.51 -10.45
C GLN A 212 -13.88 5.47 -11.31
N GLN A 213 -13.33 5.18 -12.48
CA GLN A 213 -13.84 4.16 -13.38
C GLN A 213 -13.93 2.80 -12.68
N LEU A 214 -12.84 2.39 -12.02
CA LEU A 214 -12.74 1.11 -11.31
C LEU A 214 -13.41 1.12 -9.93
N GLY A 215 -13.68 2.30 -9.38
CA GLY A 215 -14.19 2.47 -8.01
C GLY A 215 -13.14 2.19 -6.93
N ALA A 216 -11.88 2.51 -7.15
CA ALA A 216 -10.85 2.44 -6.11
C ALA A 216 -11.03 3.55 -5.05
N ASP A 217 -10.92 3.17 -3.78
CA ASP A 217 -11.08 4.04 -2.62
C ASP A 217 -9.70 4.47 -2.02
N LEU A 218 -8.63 3.82 -2.48
CA LEU A 218 -7.27 3.89 -1.94
C LEU A 218 -6.22 3.95 -3.05
N LEU A 219 -5.20 4.77 -2.88
CA LEU A 219 -3.97 4.74 -3.68
C LEU A 219 -2.85 4.13 -2.87
N VAL A 220 -2.22 3.09 -3.42
CA VAL A 220 -1.09 2.39 -2.79
C VAL A 220 0.17 2.64 -3.61
N PHE A 221 1.14 3.35 -3.06
CA PHE A 221 2.43 3.58 -3.72
C PHE A 221 3.44 2.51 -3.30
N ASP A 222 4.10 1.87 -4.27
CA ASP A 222 5.17 0.90 -4.00
C ASP A 222 6.43 1.54 -3.42
N GLU A 223 6.64 2.83 -3.68
CA GLU A 223 7.76 3.59 -3.13
C GLU A 223 7.36 4.34 -1.86
N GLU A 224 8.34 4.55 -0.97
CA GLU A 224 8.15 5.41 0.20
C GLU A 224 7.87 6.86 -0.24
N LEU A 225 6.84 7.45 0.34
CA LEU A 225 6.47 8.83 0.10
C LEU A 225 6.94 9.73 1.24
N THR A 226 7.40 10.93 0.86
CA THR A 226 7.68 11.98 1.85
C THR A 226 6.38 12.54 2.43
N PRO A 227 6.40 13.13 3.65
CA PRO A 227 5.21 13.75 4.24
C PRO A 227 4.54 14.78 3.32
N GLY A 228 5.36 15.57 2.61
CA GLY A 228 4.87 16.57 1.65
C GLY A 228 4.19 15.93 0.44
N GLN A 229 4.73 14.83 -0.09
CA GLN A 229 4.13 14.08 -1.20
C GLN A 229 2.78 13.48 -0.80
N ILE A 230 2.69 12.79 0.34
CA ILE A 230 1.42 12.22 0.83
C ILE A 230 0.36 13.31 0.94
N LYS A 231 0.72 14.45 1.55
CA LYS A 231 -0.20 15.60 1.70
C LYS A 231 -0.67 16.13 0.35
N ASN A 232 0.26 16.43 -0.56
CA ASN A 232 -0.06 17.04 -1.85
C ASN A 232 -0.89 16.10 -2.74
N ILE A 233 -0.57 14.81 -2.76
CA ILE A 233 -1.33 13.81 -3.53
C ILE A 233 -2.72 13.63 -2.91
N SER A 234 -2.83 13.52 -1.59
CA SER A 234 -4.14 13.38 -0.92
C SER A 234 -5.04 14.59 -1.15
N GLN A 235 -4.47 15.81 -1.21
CA GLN A 235 -5.21 17.04 -1.50
C GLN A 235 -5.75 17.09 -2.94
N ILE A 236 -4.98 16.62 -3.92
CA ILE A 236 -5.41 16.61 -5.34
C ILE A 236 -6.42 15.51 -5.61
N THR A 237 -6.18 14.33 -5.04
CA THR A 237 -6.95 13.13 -5.37
C THR A 237 -8.20 12.97 -4.51
N GLU A 238 -8.27 13.64 -3.35
CA GLU A 238 -9.27 13.40 -2.30
C GLU A 238 -9.39 11.91 -1.87
N LEU A 239 -8.40 11.08 -2.24
CA LEU A 239 -8.32 9.66 -1.90
C LEU A 239 -7.40 9.46 -0.70
N LYS A 240 -7.62 8.36 0.03
CA LYS A 240 -6.63 7.90 1.02
C LYS A 240 -5.39 7.46 0.23
N VAL A 241 -4.23 8.01 0.59
CA VAL A 241 -2.94 7.63 0.00
C VAL A 241 -2.12 6.93 1.07
N ILE A 242 -1.66 5.72 0.76
CA ILE A 242 -0.70 4.99 1.59
C ILE A 242 0.51 4.60 0.73
N ASP A 243 1.67 4.51 1.38
CA ASP A 243 2.86 3.94 0.76
C ASP A 243 3.08 2.50 1.23
N ARG A 244 4.11 1.86 0.66
CA ARG A 244 4.53 0.49 1.00
C ARG A 244 4.80 0.32 2.49
N ASN A 245 5.37 1.32 3.16
CA ASN A 245 5.75 1.25 4.57
C ASN A 245 4.50 1.20 5.46
N GLN A 246 3.52 2.06 5.18
CA GLN A 246 2.23 2.06 5.88
C GLN A 246 1.46 0.75 5.62
N LEU A 247 1.48 0.23 4.40
CA LEU A 247 0.83 -1.04 4.07
C LEU A 247 1.40 -2.21 4.90
N ILE A 248 2.72 -2.31 5.00
CA ILE A 248 3.38 -3.36 5.81
C ILE A 248 3.05 -3.19 7.30
N LEU A 249 3.05 -1.95 7.82
CA LEU A 249 2.64 -1.66 9.19
C LEU A 249 1.21 -2.11 9.48
N ASP A 250 0.28 -1.89 8.55
CA ASP A 250 -1.13 -2.28 8.69
C ASP A 250 -1.30 -3.81 8.68
N ILE A 251 -0.55 -4.51 7.82
CA ILE A 251 -0.50 -5.98 7.82
C ILE A 251 0.00 -6.49 9.18
N PHE A 252 1.06 -5.89 9.72
CA PHE A 252 1.59 -6.28 11.03
C PHE A 252 0.60 -6.00 12.17
N ALA A 253 -0.11 -4.88 12.12
CA ALA A 253 -1.13 -4.55 13.11
C ALA A 253 -2.26 -5.58 13.12
N GLY A 254 -2.70 -6.03 11.95
CA GLY A 254 -3.71 -7.09 11.82
C GLY A 254 -3.26 -8.47 12.34
N ARG A 255 -1.94 -8.72 12.43
CA ARG A 255 -1.38 -10.04 12.81
C ARG A 255 -0.76 -10.05 14.21
N ALA A 256 -0.66 -8.90 14.86
CA ALA A 256 -0.11 -8.76 16.20
C ALA A 256 -1.07 -9.32 17.27
N ASN A 257 -0.93 -10.62 17.56
CA ASN A 257 -1.77 -11.31 18.54
C ASN A 257 -1.22 -11.28 19.97
N THR A 258 0.07 -11.09 20.15
CA THR A 258 0.72 -11.05 21.48
C THR A 258 0.88 -9.62 21.98
N THR A 259 0.95 -9.44 23.30
CA THR A 259 1.19 -8.12 23.91
C THR A 259 2.50 -7.49 23.43
N GLU A 260 3.55 -8.30 23.28
CA GLU A 260 4.86 -7.85 22.78
C GLU A 260 4.78 -7.36 21.34
N SER A 261 4.22 -8.17 20.42
CA SER A 261 4.08 -7.77 19.02
C SER A 261 3.15 -6.55 18.86
N LYS A 262 2.09 -6.44 19.66
CA LYS A 262 1.22 -5.25 19.65
C LYS A 262 2.00 -3.99 20.02
N ILE A 263 2.83 -4.06 21.06
CA ILE A 263 3.68 -2.94 21.49
C ILE A 263 4.70 -2.58 20.39
N GLN A 264 5.36 -3.57 19.79
CA GLN A 264 6.36 -3.33 18.75
C GLN A 264 5.76 -2.71 17.48
N VAL A 265 4.59 -3.18 17.06
CA VAL A 265 3.87 -2.62 15.91
C VAL A 265 3.39 -1.20 16.21
N GLU A 266 2.81 -0.96 17.40
CA GLU A 266 2.40 0.39 17.81
C GLU A 266 3.60 1.36 17.85
N LEU A 267 4.75 0.93 18.38
CA LEU A 267 5.99 1.70 18.35
C LEU A 267 6.41 2.06 16.92
N ALA A 268 6.37 1.10 16.01
CA ALA A 268 6.74 1.32 14.61
C ALA A 268 5.78 2.29 13.91
N GLN A 269 4.46 2.12 14.11
CA GLN A 269 3.44 3.02 13.58
C GLN A 269 3.64 4.45 14.10
N LEU A 270 3.83 4.63 15.41
CA LEU A 270 4.03 5.94 16.00
C LEU A 270 5.31 6.62 15.50
N ARG A 271 6.41 5.87 15.35
CA ARG A 271 7.67 6.39 14.77
C ARG A 271 7.52 6.79 13.31
N TYR A 272 6.72 6.06 12.54
CA TYR A 272 6.45 6.36 11.14
C TYR A 272 5.53 7.59 10.98
N ILE A 273 4.48 7.68 11.80
CA ILE A 273 3.48 8.77 11.76
C ILE A 273 4.04 10.08 12.34
N LEU A 274 4.87 10.04 13.39
CA LEU A 274 5.39 11.23 14.06
C LEU A 274 6.00 12.29 13.12
N PRO A 275 6.94 11.96 12.21
CA PRO A 275 7.47 12.92 11.24
C PRO A 275 6.45 13.31 10.15
N ARG A 276 5.37 12.54 9.99
CA ARG A 276 4.31 12.71 8.98
C ARG A 276 3.07 13.44 9.51
N LEU A 277 3.04 13.77 10.80
CA LEU A 277 2.01 14.64 11.39
C LEU A 277 2.11 16.03 10.79
N SER A 278 1.16 16.33 9.92
CA SER A 278 0.96 17.63 9.32
C SER A 278 -0.39 18.20 9.74
N GLU A 279 -0.53 19.53 9.64
CA GLU A 279 -1.81 20.18 9.82
C GLU A 279 -2.78 19.65 8.76
N LYS A 280 -3.82 18.94 9.19
CA LYS A 280 -5.02 18.79 8.35
C LYS A 280 -5.50 20.19 8.07
N SER A 281 -5.58 20.55 6.79
CA SER A 281 -6.01 21.87 6.32
C SER A 281 -7.44 22.14 6.77
N THR A 282 -7.60 22.73 7.94
CA THR A 282 -8.85 23.40 8.28
C THR A 282 -8.75 24.81 7.72
N ALA A 283 -9.62 25.13 6.77
CA ALA A 283 -9.85 26.49 6.29
C ALA A 283 -10.07 27.50 7.44
N PHE A 284 -10.36 27.02 8.65
CA PHE A 284 -10.45 27.78 9.90
C PHE A 284 -9.13 28.39 10.42
N SER A 285 -7.95 27.86 10.10
CA SER A 285 -6.69 28.39 10.69
C SER A 285 -6.28 29.76 10.12
N ARG A 286 -6.80 30.13 8.93
CA ARG A 286 -6.47 31.41 8.28
C ARG A 286 -7.29 32.60 8.78
N LEU A 287 -8.48 32.37 9.36
CA LEU A 287 -9.37 33.43 9.84
C LEU A 287 -8.97 34.04 11.20
N MET A 288 -8.06 33.41 11.95
CA MET A 288 -7.62 33.88 13.28
C MET A 288 -6.18 34.41 13.31
N GLY A 289 -5.53 34.62 12.16
CA GLY A 289 -4.10 34.97 12.06
C GLY A 289 -3.76 36.46 12.14
N GLY A 290 -4.45 37.24 12.98
CA GLY A 290 -4.30 38.70 13.02
C GLY A 290 -3.37 39.28 14.10
N ILE A 291 -3.03 38.53 15.16
CA ILE A 291 -2.25 39.09 16.29
C ILE A 291 -1.29 38.03 16.83
N GLY A 292 -0.02 38.10 16.42
CA GLY A 292 1.22 37.74 17.14
C GLY A 292 1.36 36.42 17.94
N GLY A 293 0.33 35.59 18.07
CA GLY A 293 0.33 34.33 18.80
C GLY A 293 0.29 33.14 17.85
N ARG A 294 1.02 32.08 18.20
CA ARG A 294 0.96 30.78 17.51
C ARG A 294 -0.51 30.36 17.36
N GLY A 295 -0.90 29.95 16.15
CA GLY A 295 -2.30 29.66 15.84
C GLY A 295 -2.83 28.45 16.63
N PRO A 296 -4.16 28.32 16.82
CA PRO A 296 -4.77 27.17 17.51
C PRO A 296 -4.47 25.83 16.82
N GLY A 297 -4.18 25.82 15.51
CA GLY A 297 -3.72 24.64 14.77
C GLY A 297 -2.31 24.17 15.16
N GLU A 298 -1.37 25.10 15.25
CA GLU A 298 0.02 24.82 15.62
C GLU A 298 0.10 24.28 17.06
N GLN A 299 -0.67 24.88 17.97
CA GLN A 299 -0.72 24.43 19.37
C GLN A 299 -1.29 23.01 19.49
N LYS A 300 -2.33 22.68 18.71
CA LYS A 300 -2.91 21.32 18.69
C LYS A 300 -1.93 20.29 18.16
N LEU A 301 -1.20 20.61 17.08
CA LEU A 301 -0.15 19.72 16.58
C LEU A 301 0.99 19.51 17.57
N GLU A 302 1.41 20.56 18.28
CA GLU A 302 2.45 20.44 19.29
C GLU A 302 2.01 19.53 20.44
N VAL A 303 0.76 19.68 20.90
CA VAL A 303 0.15 18.79 21.89
C VAL A 303 0.07 17.35 21.39
N ASP A 304 -0.35 17.12 20.15
CA ASP A 304 -0.44 15.77 19.57
C ASP A 304 0.96 15.13 19.42
N ARG A 305 1.96 15.90 18.97
CA ARG A 305 3.36 15.44 18.94
C ARG A 305 3.87 15.09 20.32
N ARG A 306 3.56 15.89 21.34
CA ARG A 306 3.95 15.61 22.73
C ARG A 306 3.31 14.31 23.22
N ARG A 307 2.01 14.12 23.01
CA ARG A 307 1.28 12.88 23.38
C ARG A 307 1.90 11.65 22.73
N ILE A 308 2.27 11.73 21.45
CA ILE A 308 2.91 10.62 20.74
C ILE A 308 4.29 10.32 21.31
N ARG A 309 5.09 11.34 21.64
CA ARG A 309 6.39 11.14 22.30
C ARG A 309 6.26 10.50 23.69
N ASP A 310 5.29 10.94 24.48
CA ASP A 310 5.03 10.37 25.81
C ASP A 310 4.58 8.91 25.69
N ARG A 311 3.76 8.60 24.67
CA ARG A 311 3.34 7.23 24.37
C ARG A 311 4.51 6.36 23.92
N LEU A 312 5.38 6.85 23.04
CA LEU A 312 6.61 6.17 22.63
C LEU A 312 7.47 5.81 23.85
N ALA A 313 7.75 6.77 24.73
CA ALA A 313 8.54 6.55 25.93
C ALA A 313 7.91 5.50 26.87
N SER A 314 6.57 5.50 27.01
CA SER A 314 5.85 4.51 27.80
C SER A 314 5.97 3.10 27.20
N LEU A 315 5.78 2.96 25.89
CA LEU A 315 5.88 1.69 25.18
C LEU A 315 7.30 1.11 25.20
N GLU A 316 8.34 1.95 25.07
CA GLU A 316 9.75 1.55 25.15
C GLU A 316 10.11 1.00 26.55
N ARG A 317 9.60 1.62 27.62
CA ARG A 317 9.77 1.10 28.99
C ARG A 317 9.13 -0.28 29.14
N ARG A 318 7.89 -0.45 28.68
CA ARG A 318 7.19 -1.75 28.72
C ARG A 318 7.92 -2.83 27.92
N LEU A 319 8.48 -2.48 26.76
CA LEU A 319 9.28 -3.42 25.96
C LEU A 319 10.54 -3.88 26.71
N THR A 320 11.19 -2.97 27.43
CA THR A 320 12.36 -3.29 28.26
C THR A 320 12.03 -4.26 29.39
N GLU A 321 10.85 -4.15 30.00
CA GLU A 321 10.37 -5.10 31.01
C GLU A 321 10.09 -6.48 30.42
N ILE A 322 9.49 -6.56 29.24
CA ILE A 322 9.23 -7.82 28.53
C ILE A 322 10.55 -8.54 28.20
N ARG A 323 11.56 -7.81 27.72
CA ARG A 323 12.91 -8.35 27.45
C ARG A 323 13.53 -9.02 28.67
N LYS A 324 13.45 -8.39 29.86
CA LYS A 324 13.95 -8.98 31.12
C LYS A 324 13.29 -10.33 31.46
N VAL A 325 12.00 -10.48 31.19
CA VAL A 325 11.28 -11.76 31.40
C VAL A 325 11.73 -12.81 30.40
N ARG A 326 11.96 -12.40 29.15
CA ARG A 326 12.44 -13.27 28.07
C ARG A 326 13.85 -13.78 28.33
N ASP A 327 14.76 -12.95 28.81
CA ASP A 327 16.13 -13.36 29.19
C ASP A 327 16.16 -14.45 30.26
N LYS A 328 15.26 -14.38 31.25
CA LYS A 328 15.12 -15.43 32.27
C LYS A 328 14.63 -16.76 31.68
N LYS A 329 13.70 -16.72 30.71
CA LYS A 329 13.26 -17.92 29.98
C LYS A 329 14.38 -18.49 29.11
N ARG A 330 15.16 -17.61 28.47
CA ARG A 330 16.32 -17.94 27.64
C ARG A 330 17.40 -18.68 28.43
N GLN A 331 17.75 -18.19 29.62
CA GLN A 331 18.70 -18.86 30.52
C GLN A 331 18.25 -20.29 30.89
N ARG A 332 16.96 -20.47 31.21
CA ARG A 332 16.39 -21.81 31.47
C ARG A 332 16.44 -22.73 30.25
N ARG A 333 16.22 -22.20 29.04
CA ARG A 333 16.30 -22.98 27.79
C ARG A 333 17.71 -23.36 27.42
N ARG A 334 18.70 -22.48 27.61
CA ARG A 334 20.12 -22.82 27.41
C ARG A 334 20.59 -23.94 28.34
N ALA A 335 19.97 -24.06 29.53
CA ALA A 335 20.22 -25.17 30.45
C ALA A 335 19.62 -26.51 29.99
N SER A 336 18.60 -26.50 29.12
CA SER A 336 18.10 -27.71 28.46
C SER A 336 18.90 -27.92 27.17
N SER A 337 19.76 -28.94 27.10
CA SER A 337 20.67 -29.24 25.97
C SER A 337 19.97 -29.65 24.65
N ILE A 338 18.81 -29.07 24.34
CA ILE A 338 17.99 -29.36 23.16
C ILE A 338 18.36 -28.34 22.07
N PRO A 339 18.84 -28.79 20.90
CA PRO A 339 19.18 -27.89 19.79
C PRO A 339 17.95 -27.17 19.23
N ILE A 340 18.17 -25.92 18.81
CA ILE A 340 17.17 -25.02 18.24
C ILE A 340 17.52 -24.74 16.79
N VAL A 341 16.59 -24.99 15.88
CA VAL A 341 16.70 -24.70 14.44
C VAL A 341 15.64 -23.65 14.10
N SER A 342 16.06 -22.53 13.52
CA SER A 342 15.14 -21.46 13.12
C SER A 342 15.05 -21.37 11.60
N ILE A 343 13.83 -21.40 11.08
CA ILE A 343 13.55 -21.28 9.65
C ILE A 343 13.49 -19.79 9.31
N VAL A 344 14.33 -19.36 8.36
CA VAL A 344 14.46 -17.99 7.89
C VAL A 344 14.29 -17.95 6.37
N GLY A 345 13.82 -16.83 5.82
CA GLY A 345 13.62 -16.71 4.38
C GLY A 345 12.51 -15.75 4.01
N TYR A 346 12.40 -15.46 2.71
CA TYR A 346 11.41 -14.51 2.18
C TYR A 346 9.96 -14.92 2.47
N THR A 347 9.06 -13.93 2.51
CA THR A 347 7.62 -14.18 2.48
C THR A 347 7.27 -15.09 1.30
N ASN A 348 6.33 -16.00 1.51
CA ASN A 348 5.97 -17.03 0.54
C ASN A 348 7.10 -18.01 0.12
N SER A 349 8.23 -18.12 0.84
CA SER A 349 9.20 -19.20 0.57
C SER A 349 8.73 -20.59 1.04
N GLY A 350 7.58 -20.67 1.72
CA GLY A 350 6.99 -21.91 2.23
C GLY A 350 7.43 -22.31 3.64
N LYS A 351 7.91 -21.36 4.46
CA LYS A 351 8.41 -21.63 5.84
C LYS A 351 7.36 -22.32 6.72
N SER A 352 6.15 -21.78 6.78
CA SER A 352 5.06 -22.35 7.58
C SER A 352 4.59 -23.71 7.03
N THR A 353 4.60 -23.89 5.70
CA THR A 353 4.35 -25.18 5.06
C THR A 353 5.36 -26.23 5.49
N LEU A 354 6.65 -25.89 5.47
CA LEU A 354 7.73 -26.77 5.91
C LEU A 354 7.63 -27.08 7.40
N LEU A 355 7.34 -26.08 8.24
CA LEU A 355 7.13 -26.28 9.68
C LEU A 355 6.00 -27.29 9.92
N ASN A 356 4.86 -27.14 9.26
CA ASN A 356 3.73 -28.06 9.39
C ASN A 356 4.06 -29.48 8.98
N LEU A 357 4.77 -29.60 7.86
CA LEU A 357 5.20 -30.89 7.34
C LEU A 357 6.10 -31.61 8.35
N LEU A 358 7.09 -30.92 8.91
CA LEU A 358 8.03 -31.48 9.89
C LEU A 358 7.40 -31.73 11.25
N THR A 359 6.39 -30.95 11.64
CA THR A 359 5.75 -31.05 12.96
C THR A 359 4.48 -31.91 12.97
N LYS A 360 4.01 -32.37 11.81
CA LYS A 360 2.67 -32.98 11.61
C LYS A 360 1.55 -32.13 12.21
N SER A 361 1.73 -30.81 12.27
CA SER A 361 0.78 -29.89 12.90
C SER A 361 -0.06 -29.14 11.86
N LYS A 362 -1.21 -28.62 12.31
CA LYS A 362 -2.09 -27.74 11.54
C LYS A 362 -1.84 -26.28 11.95
N VAL A 363 -0.68 -25.70 11.64
CA VAL A 363 -0.58 -24.23 11.58
C VAL A 363 -1.31 -23.79 10.31
N ASP A 364 -2.15 -22.77 10.38
CA ASP A 364 -2.83 -22.28 9.17
C ASP A 364 -1.78 -21.76 8.18
N VAL A 365 -1.67 -22.42 7.03
CA VAL A 365 -0.81 -21.97 5.92
C VAL A 365 -1.70 -21.22 4.97
N GLU A 366 -1.55 -19.90 4.94
CA GLU A 366 -2.10 -19.08 3.88
C GLU A 366 -0.97 -18.66 2.94
N ASP A 367 -1.21 -18.73 1.63
CA ASP A 367 -0.32 -18.20 0.60
C ASP A 367 -0.41 -16.66 0.57
N LYS A 368 0.00 -16.04 1.68
CA LYS A 368 -0.06 -14.60 1.93
C LYS A 368 1.23 -14.13 2.59
N PRO A 369 1.86 -13.03 2.12
CA PRO A 369 2.96 -12.39 2.83
C PRO A 369 2.68 -12.17 4.30
N PHE A 370 3.71 -12.35 5.14
CA PHE A 370 3.69 -12.19 6.60
C PHE A 370 2.75 -13.11 7.38
N SER A 371 2.35 -14.28 6.84
CA SER A 371 1.40 -15.22 7.48
C SER A 371 1.73 -15.47 8.95
N THR A 372 3.02 -15.54 9.24
CA THR A 372 3.60 -15.66 10.57
C THR A 372 4.24 -14.33 10.99
N LEU A 373 3.65 -13.61 11.96
CA LEU A 373 4.30 -12.48 12.66
C LEU A 373 4.87 -12.87 14.03
N ASN A 374 4.29 -13.89 14.67
CA ASN A 374 4.79 -14.42 15.94
C ASN A 374 5.59 -15.69 15.65
N PRO A 375 6.81 -15.84 16.18
CA PRO A 375 7.57 -17.04 15.97
C PRO A 375 6.83 -18.25 16.53
N THR A 376 6.66 -19.29 15.69
CA THR A 376 5.99 -20.52 16.10
C THR A 376 7.02 -21.57 16.43
N THR A 377 7.19 -21.83 17.73
CA THR A 377 8.10 -22.85 18.24
C THR A 377 7.39 -24.18 18.43
N ARG A 378 7.97 -25.26 17.89
CA ARG A 378 7.49 -26.63 18.07
C ARG A 378 8.64 -27.57 18.34
N MET A 379 8.43 -28.52 19.24
CA MET A 379 9.39 -29.59 19.49
C MET A 379 9.05 -30.77 18.60
N ILE A 380 10.02 -31.21 17.81
CA ILE A 380 9.92 -32.40 16.97
C ILE A 380 10.83 -33.52 17.51
N LYS A 381 10.43 -34.75 17.25
CA LYS A 381 11.22 -35.97 17.50
C LYS A 381 11.55 -36.58 16.15
N TYR A 382 12.83 -36.62 15.75
CA TYR A 382 13.20 -37.23 14.48
C TYR A 382 14.73 -37.45 14.34
N PRO A 383 15.24 -38.66 13.99
CA PRO A 383 14.77 -40.02 14.34
C PRO A 383 15.26 -40.51 15.73
N GLU A 384 14.49 -41.48 16.25
CA GLU A 384 14.48 -42.26 17.52
C GLU A 384 14.95 -41.70 18.88
N ARG A 385 15.90 -40.75 19.03
CA ARG A 385 16.31 -40.31 20.40
C ARG A 385 16.66 -38.84 20.58
N LYS A 386 16.64 -38.03 19.52
CA LYS A 386 16.98 -36.60 19.60
C LYS A 386 15.73 -35.73 19.48
N ARG A 387 15.66 -34.72 20.35
CA ARG A 387 14.63 -33.67 20.32
C ARG A 387 15.25 -32.45 19.66
N ILE A 388 14.55 -31.86 18.70
CA ILE A 388 14.92 -30.58 18.09
C ILE A 388 13.76 -29.63 18.29
N ILE A 389 14.08 -28.37 18.58
CA ILE A 389 13.10 -27.28 18.58
C ILE A 389 13.17 -26.60 17.23
N LEU A 390 12.07 -26.61 16.48
CA LEU A 390 11.91 -25.85 15.24
C LEU A 390 11.14 -24.56 15.53
N THR A 391 11.65 -23.44 15.03
CA THR A 391 11.00 -22.14 15.12
C THR A 391 10.75 -21.58 13.72
N ASP A 392 9.49 -21.37 13.35
CA ASP A 392 9.13 -20.58 12.17
C ASP A 392 9.25 -19.09 12.51
N THR A 393 9.96 -18.32 11.70
CA THR A 393 10.20 -16.89 11.94
C THR A 393 9.44 -16.02 10.94
N VAL A 394 9.42 -14.71 11.20
CA VAL A 394 8.74 -13.76 10.32
C VAL A 394 9.44 -13.74 8.96
N GLY A 395 8.66 -13.78 7.87
CA GLY A 395 9.22 -13.73 6.53
C GLY A 395 9.83 -12.37 6.19
N PHE A 396 10.98 -12.40 5.51
CA PHE A 396 11.59 -11.19 4.96
C PHE A 396 10.85 -10.71 3.71
N ILE A 397 10.93 -9.42 3.44
CA ILE A 397 10.42 -8.82 2.21
C ILE A 397 11.50 -7.93 1.60
N THR A 398 11.42 -7.67 0.29
CA THR A 398 12.33 -6.70 -0.32
C THR A 398 12.09 -5.31 0.29
N ARG A 399 13.17 -4.53 0.45
CA ARG A 399 13.11 -3.11 0.86
C ARG A 399 12.32 -2.86 2.14
N LEU A 400 12.61 -3.61 3.21
CA LEU A 400 12.10 -3.27 4.54
C LEU A 400 12.62 -1.90 4.96
N PRO A 401 11.75 -0.92 5.24
CA PRO A 401 12.19 0.39 5.71
C PRO A 401 12.84 0.28 7.10
N GLU A 402 13.83 1.13 7.36
CA GLU A 402 14.63 1.10 8.61
C GLU A 402 13.75 1.25 9.88
N VAL A 403 12.67 2.03 9.77
CA VAL A 403 11.70 2.23 10.86
C VAL A 403 11.01 0.92 11.26
N LEU A 404 10.71 0.05 10.28
CA LEU A 404 10.15 -1.27 10.50
C LEU A 404 11.20 -2.29 10.92
N LEU A 405 12.42 -2.15 10.39
CA LEU A 405 13.54 -3.04 10.71
C LEU A 405 13.72 -3.15 12.22
N ARG A 406 13.68 -2.06 12.99
CA ARG A 406 13.87 -2.14 14.46
C ARG A 406 12.78 -2.91 15.20
N ALA A 407 11.52 -2.76 14.79
CA ALA A 407 10.41 -3.50 15.38
C ALA A 407 10.46 -4.98 15.00
N PHE A 408 10.84 -5.25 13.75
CA PHE A 408 11.07 -6.59 13.21
C PHE A 408 12.27 -7.28 13.86
N MET A 409 13.40 -6.58 14.05
CA MET A 409 14.61 -7.08 14.69
C MET A 409 14.32 -7.60 16.10
N ALA A 410 13.47 -6.92 16.87
CA ALA A 410 13.08 -7.39 18.20
C ALA A 410 12.31 -8.73 18.16
N THR A 411 11.52 -8.98 17.10
CA THR A 411 10.91 -10.30 16.85
C THR A 411 11.91 -11.34 16.35
N LEU A 412 13.00 -10.90 15.70
CA LEU A 412 14.09 -11.74 15.22
C LEU A 412 15.21 -11.98 16.23
N GLU A 413 15.20 -11.32 17.38
CA GLU A 413 16.13 -11.61 18.49
C GLU A 413 16.08 -13.10 18.91
N GLU A 414 14.99 -13.82 18.61
CA GLU A 414 14.90 -15.27 18.85
C GLU A 414 15.88 -16.08 17.98
N LEU A 415 16.31 -15.53 16.83
CA LEU A 415 17.31 -16.16 15.96
C LEU A 415 18.68 -16.27 16.63
N GLU A 416 18.99 -15.40 17.61
CA GLU A 416 20.22 -15.51 18.38
C GLU A 416 20.32 -16.82 19.18
N ASP A 417 19.18 -17.45 19.50
CA ASP A 417 19.13 -18.73 20.21
C ASP A 417 19.23 -19.94 19.28
N ALA A 418 19.13 -19.72 17.97
CA ALA A 418 19.29 -20.79 17.00
C ALA A 418 20.72 -21.32 17.03
N HIS A 419 20.83 -22.64 17.02
CA HIS A 419 22.09 -23.35 16.77
C HIS A 419 22.32 -23.49 15.26
N LEU A 420 21.23 -23.53 14.48
CA LEU A 420 21.24 -23.58 13.02
C LEU A 420 20.14 -22.67 12.47
N LEU A 421 20.49 -21.87 11.46
CA LEU A 421 19.54 -21.12 10.64
C LEU A 421 19.25 -21.90 9.36
N LEU A 422 18.00 -22.28 9.16
CA LEU A 422 17.52 -22.95 7.95
C LEU A 422 17.01 -21.89 6.97
N HIS A 423 17.83 -21.52 5.99
CA HIS A 423 17.51 -20.49 5.03
C HIS A 423 16.69 -21.06 3.87
N LEU A 424 15.36 -20.94 3.97
CA LEU A 424 14.42 -21.46 2.99
C LEU A 424 14.21 -20.45 1.84
N VAL A 425 14.56 -20.87 0.62
CA VAL A 425 14.56 -20.05 -0.60
C VAL A 425 13.58 -20.64 -1.61
N ASP A 426 12.73 -19.83 -2.21
CA ASP A 426 11.89 -20.25 -3.35
C ASP A 426 12.74 -20.29 -4.63
N ILE A 427 13.08 -21.48 -5.11
CA ILE A 427 13.92 -21.66 -6.32
C ILE A 427 13.18 -21.29 -7.61
N SER A 428 11.84 -21.18 -7.57
CA SER A 428 11.04 -20.81 -8.73
C SER A 428 11.02 -19.30 -8.99
N ALA A 429 11.48 -18.50 -8.03
CA ALA A 429 11.56 -17.06 -8.17
C ALA A 429 12.74 -16.66 -9.08
N PRO A 430 12.53 -15.84 -10.13
CA PRO A 430 13.61 -15.40 -11.02
C PRO A 430 14.74 -14.65 -10.30
N ASP A 431 14.41 -13.94 -9.22
CA ASP A 431 15.28 -13.12 -8.39
C ASP A 431 15.76 -13.85 -7.12
N PHE A 432 15.75 -15.19 -7.08
CA PHE A 432 16.09 -15.94 -5.87
C PHE A 432 17.51 -15.66 -5.35
N GLU A 433 18.48 -15.37 -6.23
CA GLU A 433 19.85 -15.01 -5.84
C GLU A 433 19.89 -13.68 -5.08
N ASP A 434 19.16 -12.67 -5.56
CA ASP A 434 19.04 -11.36 -4.90
C ASP A 434 18.33 -11.47 -3.55
N ARG A 435 17.34 -12.37 -3.46
CA ARG A 435 16.65 -12.69 -2.20
C ARG A 435 17.61 -13.36 -1.20
N ILE A 436 18.49 -14.25 -1.65
CA ILE A 436 19.51 -14.85 -0.76
C ILE A 436 20.39 -13.75 -0.16
N VAL A 437 20.96 -12.90 -1.00
CA VAL A 437 21.83 -11.78 -0.58
C VAL A 437 21.10 -10.82 0.37
N SER A 438 19.83 -10.54 0.10
CA SER A 438 19.03 -9.66 0.94
C SER A 438 18.77 -10.25 2.34
N VAL A 439 18.48 -11.55 2.44
CA VAL A 439 18.37 -12.21 3.76
C VAL A 439 19.71 -12.21 4.48
N GLU A 440 20.81 -12.47 3.78
CA GLU A 440 22.16 -12.45 4.35
C GLU A 440 22.51 -11.09 4.94
N ASN A 441 22.26 -9.99 4.20
CA ASN A 441 22.48 -8.64 4.70
C ASN A 441 21.67 -8.34 5.98
N VAL A 442 20.46 -8.88 6.10
CA VAL A 442 19.64 -8.69 7.31
C VAL A 442 20.17 -9.54 8.48
N ILE A 443 20.59 -10.78 8.23
CA ILE A 443 21.23 -11.64 9.24
C ILE A 443 22.54 -11.00 9.74
N ASP A 444 23.33 -10.41 8.84
CA ASP A 444 24.56 -9.70 9.18
C ASP A 444 24.29 -8.42 9.96
N GLY A 445 23.27 -7.65 9.56
CA GLY A 445 22.80 -6.47 10.30
C GLY A 445 22.26 -6.79 11.71
N LEU A 446 21.88 -8.05 11.98
CA LEU A 446 21.52 -8.56 13.30
C LEU A 446 22.73 -9.05 14.12
N GLY A 447 23.94 -9.03 13.56
CA GLY A 447 25.15 -9.56 14.20
C GLY A 447 25.17 -11.10 14.27
N LEU A 448 24.43 -11.78 13.39
CA LEU A 448 24.27 -13.23 13.39
C LEU A 448 25.13 -13.95 12.35
N SER A 449 26.13 -13.28 11.76
CA SER A 449 27.01 -13.81 10.71
C SER A 449 27.74 -15.10 11.11
N ASN A 450 28.03 -15.28 12.40
CA ASN A 450 28.73 -16.44 12.94
C ASN A 450 27.83 -17.67 13.14
N LYS A 451 26.52 -17.55 12.90
CA LYS A 451 25.58 -18.68 13.03
C LYS A 451 25.74 -19.64 11.85
N LYS A 452 25.64 -20.94 12.14
CA LYS A 452 25.57 -21.96 11.10
C LYS A 452 24.33 -21.76 10.25
N ARG A 453 24.48 -21.93 8.94
CA ARG A 453 23.44 -21.75 7.94
C ARG A 453 23.35 -22.97 7.04
N LEU A 454 22.13 -23.41 6.79
CA LEU A 454 21.84 -24.43 5.77
C LEU A 454 20.82 -23.83 4.80
N ILE A 455 21.23 -23.63 3.55
CA ILE A 455 20.34 -23.16 2.49
C ILE A 455 19.46 -24.33 2.04
N VAL A 456 18.15 -24.07 1.95
CA VAL A 456 17.16 -25.04 1.51
C VAL A 456 16.36 -24.44 0.36
N PHE A 457 16.48 -25.02 -0.83
CA PHE A 457 15.66 -24.66 -1.97
C PHE A 457 14.31 -25.35 -1.88
N ASN A 458 13.23 -24.58 -1.82
CA ASN A 458 11.86 -25.06 -1.77
C ASN A 458 11.15 -24.81 -3.12
N LYS A 459 10.01 -25.48 -3.32
CA LYS A 459 9.19 -25.40 -4.55
C LYS A 459 9.89 -25.97 -5.79
N THR A 460 10.69 -27.02 -5.62
CA THR A 460 11.32 -27.75 -6.75
C THR A 460 10.31 -28.26 -7.78
N ASP A 461 9.06 -28.46 -7.38
CA ASP A 461 7.94 -28.85 -8.24
C ASP A 461 7.56 -27.82 -9.32
N ARG A 462 8.07 -26.59 -9.22
CA ARG A 462 7.80 -25.50 -10.18
C ARG A 462 8.96 -25.18 -11.11
N VAL A 463 10.08 -25.90 -10.99
CA VAL A 463 11.28 -25.68 -11.82
C VAL A 463 11.65 -26.94 -12.60
N ASN A 464 12.47 -26.77 -13.64
CA ASN A 464 12.97 -27.91 -14.40
C ASN A 464 13.87 -28.80 -13.50
N PRO A 465 13.53 -30.08 -13.28
CA PRO A 465 14.31 -30.98 -12.42
C PRO A 465 15.78 -31.13 -12.83
N ALA A 466 16.11 -30.92 -14.11
CA ALA A 466 17.48 -31.01 -14.60
C ALA A 466 18.40 -29.89 -14.06
N LEU A 467 17.84 -28.75 -13.65
CA LEU A 467 18.61 -27.61 -13.14
C LEU A 467 18.90 -27.71 -11.65
N VAL A 468 18.04 -28.40 -10.89
CA VAL A 468 18.11 -28.49 -9.42
C VAL A 468 19.47 -29.00 -8.93
N PRO A 469 20.06 -30.09 -9.45
CA PRO A 469 21.34 -30.60 -8.94
C PRO A 469 22.54 -29.66 -9.14
N ASN A 470 22.49 -28.79 -10.16
CA ASN A 470 23.55 -27.82 -10.43
C ASN A 470 23.47 -26.65 -9.44
N VAL A 471 22.26 -26.17 -9.17
CA VAL A 471 22.02 -25.09 -8.20
C VAL A 471 22.30 -25.56 -6.78
N GLU A 472 21.90 -26.79 -6.41
CA GLU A 472 22.25 -27.41 -5.12
C GLU A 472 23.76 -27.42 -4.88
N ARG A 473 24.54 -27.86 -5.87
CA ARG A 473 26.00 -27.91 -5.79
C ARG A 473 26.63 -26.52 -5.70
N ARG A 474 26.12 -25.55 -6.45
CA ARG A 474 26.62 -24.16 -6.44
C ARG A 474 26.50 -23.51 -5.05
N TYR A 475 25.41 -23.78 -4.33
CA TYR A 475 25.11 -23.14 -3.04
C TYR A 475 25.33 -24.05 -1.83
N ASN A 476 25.85 -25.28 -2.02
CA ASN A 476 25.94 -26.31 -0.99
C ASN A 476 24.60 -26.47 -0.22
N ALA A 477 23.51 -26.57 -0.98
CA ALA A 477 22.14 -26.52 -0.49
C ALA A 477 21.43 -27.87 -0.61
N VAL A 478 20.30 -28.00 0.09
CA VAL A 478 19.37 -29.13 -0.07
C VAL A 478 18.09 -28.63 -0.72
N SER A 479 17.54 -29.37 -1.69
CA SER A 479 16.26 -29.01 -2.29
C SER A 479 15.12 -29.92 -1.85
N VAL A 480 13.94 -29.31 -1.70
CA VAL A 480 12.71 -29.95 -1.26
C VAL A 480 11.52 -29.39 -2.02
N SER A 481 10.45 -30.19 -2.10
CA SER A 481 9.10 -29.66 -2.32
C SER A 481 8.29 -29.87 -1.05
N SER A 482 8.12 -28.81 -0.26
CA SER A 482 7.28 -28.87 0.94
C SER A 482 5.82 -29.21 0.62
N LEU A 483 5.35 -28.86 -0.59
CA LEU A 483 3.98 -29.14 -1.03
C LEU A 483 3.80 -30.62 -1.41
N ARG A 484 4.74 -31.17 -2.19
CA ARG A 484 4.70 -32.59 -2.62
C ARG A 484 5.30 -33.55 -1.60
N LYS A 485 5.92 -33.03 -0.54
CA LYS A 485 6.62 -33.79 0.50
C LYS A 485 7.83 -34.56 -0.02
N GLU A 486 8.52 -33.99 -1.02
CA GLU A 486 9.70 -34.59 -1.65
C GLU A 486 10.98 -33.98 -1.04
N GLY A 487 12.03 -34.80 -0.88
CA GLY A 487 13.35 -34.36 -0.39
C GLY A 487 13.45 -34.15 1.13
N ILE A 488 12.39 -34.45 1.90
CA ILE A 488 12.34 -34.19 3.34
C ILE A 488 13.34 -35.02 4.13
N ASP A 489 13.54 -36.29 3.78
CA ASP A 489 14.50 -37.15 4.49
C ASP A 489 15.94 -36.62 4.33
N ARG A 490 16.32 -36.19 3.12
CA ARG A 490 17.63 -35.54 2.86
C ARG A 490 17.80 -34.24 3.63
N LEU A 491 16.72 -33.45 3.76
CA LEU A 491 16.73 -32.22 4.54
C LEU A 491 16.99 -32.50 6.03
N VAL A 492 16.33 -33.51 6.59
CA VAL A 492 16.54 -33.91 7.98
C VAL A 492 18.00 -34.36 8.19
N GLU A 493 18.52 -35.24 7.33
CA GLU A 493 19.92 -35.71 7.43
C GLU A 493 20.91 -34.55 7.40
N ALA A 494 20.68 -33.56 6.53
CA ALA A 494 21.51 -32.36 6.44
C ALA A 494 21.42 -31.49 7.71
N ILE A 495 20.22 -31.34 8.30
CA ILE A 495 20.05 -30.64 9.58
C ILE A 495 20.82 -31.36 10.69
N GLU A 496 20.78 -32.69 10.74
CA GLU A 496 21.52 -33.47 11.73
C GLU A 496 23.03 -33.33 11.57
N SER A 497 23.53 -33.44 10.35
CA SER A 497 24.97 -33.25 10.06
C SER A 497 25.43 -31.86 10.49
N ALA A 498 24.67 -30.81 10.14
CA ALA A 498 25.00 -29.44 10.49
C ALA A 498 24.99 -29.17 12.00
N LEU A 499 24.11 -29.87 12.75
CA LEU A 499 24.06 -29.79 14.22
C LEU A 499 25.11 -30.67 14.92
N ALA A 500 25.58 -31.75 14.28
CA ALA A 500 26.56 -32.68 14.83
C ALA A 500 28.00 -32.14 14.75
N GLU A 501 28.31 -31.42 13.67
CA GLU A 501 29.50 -30.58 13.63
C GLU A 501 29.37 -29.54 14.77
N GLY A 502 30.32 -29.49 15.71
CA GLY A 502 30.30 -28.49 16.79
C GLY A 502 30.31 -27.04 16.27
N PRO A 503 30.08 -26.03 17.12
CA PRO A 503 30.21 -24.63 16.69
C PRO A 503 31.61 -24.38 16.08
N PRO A 504 31.74 -23.51 15.07
CA PRO A 504 33.05 -23.11 14.60
C PRO A 504 33.87 -22.56 15.78
N PRO A 505 35.19 -22.81 15.86
CA PRO A 505 36.03 -22.27 16.91
C PRO A 505 35.87 -20.73 16.91
N THR A 506 35.65 -20.17 18.09
CA THR A 506 35.65 -18.72 18.27
C THR A 506 37.02 -18.17 17.85
N PRO A 507 37.09 -17.11 17.02
CA PRO A 507 38.34 -16.39 16.84
C PRO A 507 38.75 -15.80 18.18
N ASP A 508 40.00 -16.04 18.58
CA ASP A 508 40.63 -15.45 19.77
C ASP A 508 40.70 -13.91 19.71
#